data_AF-A0A1W4XH04-F1
#
_entry.id   AF-A0A1W4XH04-F1
#
_cell.length_a   1.000
_cell.length_b   1.000
_cell.length_c   1.000
_cell.angle_alpha   90.00
_cell.angle_beta   90.00
_cell.angle_gamma   90.00
#
_symmetry.space_group_name_H-M   'P 1'
#
loop_
_entity.id
_entity.type
_entity.pdbx_description
1 polymer ?
#
loop_
_entity_poly.entity_id
_entity_poly.type
_entity_poly.pdbx_seq_one_letter_code
_entity_poly.pdbx_strand_id
1 'polypeptide(L)'
;MDFQNRPGGKTGGGGVASWSETNRDRRERLRQLALETIDLQKDPYFMKNHLGSYECKLCLTLHNNEGSYLAHTQGKKHQANLARRAAKEAKDAPSQLAPEKPRVEPKKFIKIGRPGYRVTKQRDPETGQQSLLFQIDYPEIADNVMPRHRFMSAYEQKIEPPDRKWQYLLLLQSPMKQLLLKFQVVK
;
A
#
# COMPACT_ATOMS: atom_id res chain seq x y z
N MET A 1 25.30 -62.90 -27.45
CA MET A 1 25.36 -61.96 -26.31
C MET A 1 24.04 -61.24 -26.23
N ASP A 2 23.32 -61.39 -25.12
CA ASP A 2 22.00 -60.78 -24.87
C ASP A 2 22.15 -59.31 -24.48
N PHE A 3 21.47 -58.41 -25.21
CA PHE A 3 21.56 -56.94 -25.04
C PHE A 3 20.36 -56.34 -24.29
N GLN A 4 19.43 -57.17 -23.80
CA GLN A 4 18.12 -56.70 -23.32
C GLN A 4 18.11 -56.04 -21.92
N ASN A 5 19.16 -56.19 -21.11
CA ASN A 5 19.19 -55.69 -19.73
C ASN A 5 20.43 -54.86 -19.37
N ARG A 6 20.89 -53.97 -20.27
CA ARG A 6 21.96 -53.02 -19.95
C ARG A 6 21.34 -51.67 -19.55
N PRO A 7 21.44 -51.22 -18.28
CA PRO A 7 21.05 -49.88 -17.89
C PRO A 7 22.07 -48.89 -18.48
N GLY A 8 21.88 -48.52 -19.74
CA GLY A 8 22.73 -47.60 -20.47
C GLY A 8 21.85 -46.83 -21.44
N GLY A 9 21.89 -45.50 -21.34
CA GLY A 9 21.07 -44.59 -22.12
C GLY A 9 21.13 -44.88 -23.62
N LYS A 10 20.00 -44.66 -24.31
CA LYS A 10 19.89 -44.83 -25.77
C LYS A 10 21.01 -44.07 -26.46
N THR A 11 21.78 -44.73 -27.32
CA THR A 11 22.79 -44.10 -28.18
C THR A 11 22.16 -42.95 -28.97
N GLY A 12 22.60 -41.71 -28.71
CA GLY A 12 22.06 -40.48 -29.31
C GLY A 12 21.07 -39.70 -28.44
N GLY A 13 20.54 -40.30 -27.36
CA GLY A 13 19.87 -39.56 -26.29
C GLY A 13 20.92 -39.13 -25.29
N GLY A 14 21.24 -37.84 -25.20
CA GLY A 14 22.19 -37.30 -24.21
C GLY A 14 22.00 -37.96 -22.85
N GLY A 15 23.11 -38.37 -22.23
CA GLY A 15 23.11 -39.21 -21.03
C GLY A 15 22.19 -38.70 -19.91
N VAL A 16 21.79 -39.58 -19.00
CA VAL A 16 21.00 -39.20 -17.82
C VAL A 16 21.78 -38.14 -17.04
N ALA A 17 21.18 -36.96 -16.85
CA ALA A 17 21.80 -35.86 -16.13
C ALA A 17 22.31 -36.34 -14.78
N SER A 18 23.54 -35.97 -14.46
CA SER A 18 24.14 -36.28 -13.17
C SER A 18 23.31 -35.68 -12.03
N TRP A 19 23.44 -36.25 -10.83
CA TRP A 19 22.71 -35.76 -9.65
C TRP A 19 23.02 -34.28 -9.35
N SER A 20 24.25 -33.84 -9.62
CA SER A 20 24.67 -32.43 -9.52
C SER A 20 23.96 -31.52 -10.52
N GLU A 21 23.82 -31.95 -11.78
CA GLU A 21 23.13 -31.18 -12.82
C GLU A 21 21.63 -31.05 -12.52
N THR A 22 21.00 -32.15 -12.11
CA THR A 22 19.56 -32.16 -11.75
C THR A 22 19.27 -31.23 -10.56
N ASN A 23 20.16 -31.22 -9.55
CA ASN A 23 20.01 -30.32 -8.40
C ASN A 23 20.24 -28.85 -8.74
N ARG A 24 21.14 -28.56 -9.69
CA ARG A 24 21.38 -27.20 -10.17
C ARG A 24 20.15 -26.67 -10.91
N ASP A 25 19.61 -27.45 -11.84
CA ASP A 25 18.39 -27.12 -12.58
C ASP A 25 17.21 -26.87 -11.63
N ARG A 26 17.01 -27.77 -10.66
CA ARG A 26 15.96 -27.62 -9.63
C ARG A 26 16.10 -26.31 -8.85
N ARG A 27 17.33 -25.93 -8.45
CA ARG A 27 17.59 -24.69 -7.71
C ARG A 27 17.33 -23.45 -8.56
N GLU A 28 17.72 -23.48 -9.83
CA GLU A 28 17.51 -22.39 -10.77
C GLU A 28 16.01 -22.18 -11.07
N ARG A 29 15.27 -23.27 -11.25
CA ARG A 29 13.82 -23.23 -11.44
C ARG A 29 13.08 -22.69 -10.21
N LEU A 30 13.42 -23.14 -9.01
CA LEU A 30 12.83 -22.60 -7.77
C LEU A 30 13.10 -21.09 -7.61
N ARG A 31 14.27 -20.63 -8.05
CA ARG A 31 14.60 -19.21 -8.06
C ARG A 31 13.74 -18.42 -9.04
N GLN A 32 13.52 -18.94 -10.25
CA GLN A 32 12.66 -18.30 -11.25
C GLN A 32 11.22 -18.17 -10.74
N LEU A 33 10.66 -19.25 -10.18
CA LEU A 33 9.33 -19.23 -9.56
C LEU A 33 9.23 -18.18 -8.45
N ALA A 34 10.25 -18.06 -7.60
CA ALA A 34 10.25 -17.05 -6.54
C ALA A 34 10.27 -15.61 -7.10
N LEU A 35 11.04 -15.35 -8.16
CA LEU A 35 11.10 -14.04 -8.82
C LEU A 35 9.79 -13.66 -9.52
N GLU A 36 9.06 -14.64 -10.07
CA GLU A 36 7.75 -14.40 -10.66
C GLU A 36 6.71 -14.00 -9.60
N THR A 37 6.82 -14.53 -8.38
CA THR A 37 5.87 -14.24 -7.29
C THR A 37 6.16 -12.95 -6.52
N ILE A 38 7.43 -12.50 -6.48
CA ILE A 38 7.86 -11.38 -5.65
C ILE A 38 8.48 -10.30 -6.53
N ASP A 39 7.78 -9.17 -6.62
CA ASP A 39 8.29 -7.97 -7.29
C ASP A 39 9.28 -7.24 -6.36
N LEU A 40 10.57 -7.46 -6.61
CA LEU A 40 11.68 -6.86 -5.87
C LEU A 40 11.70 -5.33 -5.92
N GLN A 41 11.13 -4.71 -6.95
CA GLN A 41 11.10 -3.25 -7.05
C GLN A 41 10.14 -2.60 -6.05
N LYS A 42 9.18 -3.37 -5.52
CA LYS A 42 8.27 -2.91 -4.47
C LYS A 42 8.88 -2.94 -3.08
N ASP A 43 10.01 -3.60 -2.88
CA ASP A 43 10.70 -3.63 -1.60
C ASP A 43 11.41 -2.27 -1.37
N PRO A 44 11.02 -1.47 -0.36
CA PRO A 44 11.61 -0.16 -0.11
C PRO A 44 13.11 -0.23 0.27
N TYR A 45 13.58 -1.39 0.73
CA TYR A 45 14.96 -1.61 1.15
C TYR A 45 15.85 -2.20 0.06
N PHE A 46 15.29 -2.62 -1.08
CA PHE A 46 16.05 -3.10 -2.22
C PHE A 46 16.73 -1.95 -2.97
N MET A 47 17.96 -2.17 -3.41
CA MET A 47 18.72 -1.26 -4.25
C MET A 47 19.69 -2.03 -5.13
N LYS A 48 19.88 -1.56 -6.38
CA LYS A 48 20.93 -2.05 -7.28
C LYS A 48 22.03 -1.00 -7.37
N ASN A 49 23.26 -1.43 -7.14
CA ASN A 49 24.41 -0.55 -7.21
C ASN A 49 24.82 -0.26 -8.64
N HIS A 50 25.65 0.79 -8.81
CA HIS A 50 26.31 1.11 -10.07
C HIS A 50 27.25 0.00 -10.58
N LEU A 51 27.71 -0.91 -9.70
CA LEU A 51 28.50 -2.10 -10.07
C LEU A 51 27.65 -3.31 -10.45
N GLY A 52 26.31 -3.20 -10.42
CA GLY A 52 25.40 -4.30 -10.72
C GLY A 52 25.13 -5.27 -9.57
N SER A 53 25.78 -5.10 -8.41
CA SER A 53 25.47 -5.84 -7.17
C SER A 53 24.15 -5.39 -6.54
N TYR A 54 23.55 -6.26 -5.73
CA TYR A 54 22.29 -5.99 -5.03
C TYR A 54 22.55 -5.66 -3.57
N GLU A 55 21.86 -4.68 -3.01
CA GLU A 55 22.04 -4.23 -1.63
C GLU A 55 20.74 -4.23 -0.84
N CYS A 56 20.87 -4.51 0.45
CA CYS A 56 19.82 -4.31 1.43
C CYS A 56 20.10 -3.05 2.25
N LYS A 57 19.39 -1.94 1.97
CA LYS A 57 19.53 -0.67 2.69
C LYS A 57 19.19 -0.78 4.18
N LEU A 58 18.37 -1.77 4.57
CA LEU A 58 18.02 -2.01 5.97
C LEU A 58 19.19 -2.63 6.75
N CYS A 59 19.90 -3.58 6.13
CA CYS A 59 20.92 -4.38 6.80
C CYS A 59 22.35 -3.98 6.42
N LEU A 60 22.53 -3.11 5.42
CA LEU A 60 23.81 -2.72 4.83
C LEU A 60 24.61 -3.94 4.37
N THR A 61 23.94 -4.88 3.71
CA THR A 61 24.55 -6.10 3.18
C THR A 61 24.53 -6.13 1.66
N LEU A 62 25.64 -6.59 1.09
CA LEU A 62 25.83 -6.81 -0.34
C LEU A 62 25.42 -8.24 -0.71
N HIS A 63 24.78 -8.39 -1.86
CA HIS A 63 24.33 -9.66 -2.42
C HIS A 63 24.75 -9.75 -3.88
N ASN A 64 25.37 -10.86 -4.26
CA ASN A 64 25.89 -11.08 -5.61
C ASN A 64 24.78 -11.34 -6.64
N ASN A 65 23.59 -11.72 -6.17
CA ASN A 65 22.48 -12.13 -7.02
C ASN A 65 21.14 -11.88 -6.29
N GLU A 66 20.08 -11.61 -7.06
CA GLU A 66 18.73 -11.33 -6.56
C GLU A 66 18.19 -12.46 -5.66
N GLY A 67 18.52 -13.72 -5.97
CA GLY A 67 18.14 -14.85 -5.13
C GLY A 67 18.81 -14.84 -3.75
N SER A 68 20.06 -14.36 -3.65
CA SER A 68 20.74 -14.17 -2.36
C SER A 68 20.08 -13.05 -1.55
N TYR A 69 19.64 -11.99 -2.22
CA TYR A 69 18.86 -10.93 -1.59
C TYR A 69 17.50 -11.42 -1.08
N LEU A 70 16.75 -12.18 -1.89
CA LEU A 70 15.47 -12.77 -1.49
C LEU A 70 15.60 -13.74 -0.30
N ALA A 71 16.65 -14.58 -0.29
CA ALA A 71 16.91 -15.44 0.86
C ALA A 71 17.27 -14.63 2.11
N HIS A 72 17.95 -13.50 1.94
CA HIS A 72 18.30 -12.59 3.03
C HIS A 72 17.09 -11.91 3.66
N THR A 73 16.10 -11.46 2.87
CA THR A 73 14.88 -10.80 3.41
C THR A 73 14.06 -11.74 4.29
N GLN A 74 14.08 -13.03 3.99
CA GLN A 74 13.45 -14.09 4.81
C GLN A 74 14.30 -14.47 6.04
N GLY A 75 15.53 -13.97 6.15
CA GLY A 75 16.45 -14.28 7.24
C GLY A 75 16.09 -13.58 8.56
N LYS A 76 16.36 -14.25 9.70
CA LYS A 76 16.08 -13.73 11.04
C LYS A 76 16.72 -12.37 11.32
N LYS A 77 17.93 -12.13 10.81
CA LYS A 77 18.65 -10.85 10.98
C LYS A 77 17.90 -9.68 10.33
N HIS A 78 17.40 -9.90 9.12
CA HIS A 78 16.62 -8.91 8.39
C HIS A 78 15.31 -8.59 9.11
N GLN A 79 14.58 -9.63 9.52
CA GLN A 79 13.33 -9.52 10.28
C GLN A 79 13.53 -8.80 11.63
N ALA A 80 14.62 -9.10 12.34
CA ALA A 80 14.95 -8.41 13.59
C ALA A 80 15.29 -6.91 13.38
N ASN A 81 15.92 -6.57 12.26
CA ASN A 81 16.22 -5.18 11.91
C ASN A 81 14.96 -4.40 11.50
N LEU A 82 14.00 -5.06 10.81
CA LEU A 82 12.68 -4.50 10.53
C LEU A 82 11.96 -4.16 11.84
N ALA A 83 11.90 -5.11 12.77
CA ALA A 83 11.26 -4.90 14.07
C ALA A 83 11.91 -3.75 14.86
N ARG A 84 13.26 -3.67 14.85
CA ARG A 84 13.98 -2.56 15.50
C ARG A 84 13.72 -1.21 14.85
N ARG A 85 13.62 -1.15 13.51
CA ARG A 85 13.28 0.07 12.80
C ARG A 85 11.85 0.51 13.10
N ALA A 86 10.89 -0.41 13.04
CA ALA A 86 9.50 -0.13 13.39
C ALA A 86 9.35 0.39 14.84
N ALA A 87 10.10 -0.19 15.78
CA ALA A 87 10.12 0.28 17.17
C ALA A 87 10.75 1.67 17.32
N LYS A 88 11.77 2.00 16.52
CA LYS A 88 12.37 3.34 16.51
C LYS A 88 11.44 4.37 15.87
N GLU A 89 10.85 4.06 14.72
CA GLU A 89 9.87 4.91 14.06
C GLU A 89 8.63 5.15 14.93
N ALA A 90 8.19 4.16 15.71
CA ALA A 90 7.12 4.33 16.69
C ALA A 90 7.49 5.27 17.85
N LYS A 91 8.79 5.38 18.20
CA LYS A 91 9.29 6.30 19.23
C LYS A 91 9.56 7.71 18.69
N ASP A 92 10.09 7.81 17.47
CA ASP A 92 10.41 9.07 16.79
C ASP A 92 9.17 9.71 16.14
N ALA A 93 8.09 8.93 15.92
CA ALA A 93 6.79 9.48 15.56
C ALA A 93 6.43 10.53 16.61
N PRO A 94 6.20 11.80 16.22
CA PRO A 94 5.85 12.84 17.17
C PRO A 94 4.68 12.32 17.98
N SER A 95 4.87 12.32 19.30
CA SER A 95 3.90 11.88 20.29
C SER A 95 2.64 12.74 20.20
N GLN A 96 1.85 12.50 19.16
CA GLN A 96 0.42 12.54 19.31
C GLN A 96 0.11 11.29 20.12
N LEU A 97 0.23 11.41 21.44
CA LEU A 97 -0.65 10.72 22.37
C LEU A 97 -2.09 11.12 22.03
N ALA A 98 -2.55 10.75 20.84
CA ALA A 98 -3.95 10.60 20.58
C ALA A 98 -4.33 9.41 21.48
N PRO A 99 -5.27 9.58 22.43
CA PRO A 99 -5.77 8.47 23.21
C PRO A 99 -6.12 7.35 22.24
N GLU A 100 -5.72 6.12 22.60
CA GLU A 100 -5.96 4.91 21.80
C GLU A 100 -7.42 4.94 21.37
N LYS A 101 -7.66 5.27 20.10
CA LYS A 101 -9.03 5.42 19.62
C LYS A 101 -9.64 4.05 19.84
N PRO A 102 -10.73 3.93 20.62
CA PRO A 102 -11.35 2.65 20.84
C PRO A 102 -11.55 2.02 19.48
N ARG A 103 -11.09 0.76 19.33
CA ARG A 103 -11.36 -0.05 18.14
C ARG A 103 -12.85 -0.33 18.12
N VAL A 104 -13.63 0.68 17.71
CA VAL A 104 -15.03 0.52 17.40
C VAL A 104 -15.04 -0.27 16.11
N GLU A 105 -15.46 -1.53 16.19
CA GLU A 105 -15.73 -2.31 14.99
C GLU A 105 -16.72 -1.53 14.13
N PRO A 106 -16.32 -1.07 12.93
CA PRO A 106 -17.21 -0.29 12.11
C PRO A 106 -18.37 -1.20 11.67
N LYS A 107 -19.57 -0.90 12.16
CA LYS A 107 -20.80 -1.57 11.72
C LYS A 107 -20.89 -1.41 10.19
N LYS A 108 -20.90 -2.53 9.48
CA LYS A 108 -21.02 -2.56 8.01
C LYS A 108 -22.48 -2.33 7.64
N PHE A 109 -22.83 -1.09 7.32
CA PHE A 109 -24.12 -0.77 6.72
C PHE A 109 -24.04 -0.83 5.19
N ILE A 110 -25.11 -1.28 4.55
CA ILE A 110 -25.28 -1.15 3.10
C ILE A 110 -25.50 0.33 2.80
N LYS A 111 -24.70 0.92 1.89
CA LYS A 111 -24.79 2.36 1.59
C LYS A 111 -25.96 2.63 0.65
N ILE A 112 -26.90 3.45 1.11
CA ILE A 112 -28.27 3.56 0.56
C ILE A 112 -28.32 4.51 -0.64
N GLY A 113 -27.47 5.54 -0.67
CA GLY A 113 -27.45 6.49 -1.79
C GLY A 113 -26.47 7.65 -1.58
N ARG A 114 -26.48 8.62 -2.49
CA ARG A 114 -25.80 9.91 -2.32
C ARG A 114 -26.79 10.90 -1.69
N PRO A 115 -26.38 11.67 -0.66
CA PRO A 115 -27.27 12.63 -0.03
C PRO A 115 -27.57 13.79 -0.99
N GLY A 116 -28.78 14.34 -0.90
CA GLY A 116 -29.13 15.59 -1.56
C GLY A 116 -28.36 16.75 -0.92
N TYR A 117 -27.93 17.72 -1.71
CA TYR A 117 -27.24 18.89 -1.18
C TYR A 117 -27.62 20.15 -1.97
N ARG A 118 -27.63 21.28 -1.25
CA ARG A 118 -27.80 22.62 -1.80
C ARG A 118 -26.68 23.51 -1.30
N VAL A 119 -26.10 24.29 -2.21
CA VAL A 119 -25.04 25.25 -1.90
C VAL A 119 -25.58 26.65 -2.17
N THR A 120 -25.56 27.52 -1.17
CA THR A 120 -25.96 28.92 -1.31
C THR A 120 -24.77 29.82 -1.01
N LYS A 121 -24.52 30.78 -1.90
CA LYS A 121 -23.58 31.88 -1.64
C LYS A 121 -24.33 32.93 -0.84
N GLN A 122 -23.79 33.30 0.32
CA GLN A 122 -24.41 34.29 1.17
C GLN A 122 -23.37 35.33 1.60
N ARG A 123 -23.85 36.48 2.05
CA ARG A 123 -23.02 37.54 2.61
C ARG A 123 -23.50 37.78 4.03
N ASP A 124 -22.58 37.70 4.97
CA ASP A 124 -22.88 37.97 6.37
C ASP A 124 -23.26 39.46 6.52
N PRO A 125 -24.45 39.78 7.06
CA PRO A 125 -24.90 41.16 7.20
C PRO A 125 -24.09 41.97 8.23
N GLU A 126 -23.47 41.33 9.23
CA GLU A 126 -22.70 42.02 10.26
C GLU A 126 -21.26 42.27 9.82
N THR A 127 -20.60 41.25 9.26
CA THR A 127 -19.19 41.33 8.87
C THR A 127 -18.96 41.73 7.41
N GLY A 128 -20.00 41.66 6.57
CA GLY A 128 -19.92 41.90 5.13
C GLY A 128 -19.13 40.83 4.36
N GLN A 129 -18.68 39.76 5.02
CA GLN A 129 -17.88 38.69 4.41
C GLN A 129 -18.74 37.77 3.56
N GLN A 130 -18.17 37.27 2.45
CA GLN A 130 -18.81 36.25 1.63
C GLN A 130 -18.62 34.88 2.28
N SER A 131 -19.69 34.09 2.36
CA SER A 131 -19.65 32.71 2.85
C SER A 131 -20.44 31.76 1.96
N LEU A 132 -20.14 30.47 2.09
CA LEU A 132 -20.86 29.38 1.44
C LEU A 132 -21.62 28.60 2.50
N LEU A 133 -22.95 28.53 2.35
CA LEU A 133 -23.79 27.68 3.17
C LEU A 133 -24.05 26.36 2.44
N PHE A 134 -23.69 25.27 3.10
CA PHE A 134 -23.91 23.91 2.61
C PHE A 134 -25.07 23.29 3.38
N GLN A 135 -26.18 23.03 2.70
CA GLN A 135 -27.33 22.31 3.24
C GLN A 135 -27.28 20.88 2.68
N ILE A 136 -27.26 19.88 3.54
CA ILE A 136 -27.19 18.47 3.14
C ILE A 136 -28.33 17.72 3.81
N ASP A 137 -29.12 17.01 3.00
CA ASP A 137 -30.26 16.23 3.46
C ASP A 137 -29.85 14.78 3.74
N TYR A 138 -30.04 14.36 4.99
CA TYR A 138 -29.79 12.99 5.46
C TYR A 138 -31.10 12.35 5.95
N PRO A 139 -31.93 11.77 5.06
CA PRO A 139 -33.26 11.28 5.41
C PRO A 139 -33.26 10.05 6.34
N GLU A 140 -32.19 9.25 6.33
CA GLU A 140 -32.09 7.98 7.07
C GLU A 140 -30.97 8.00 8.13
N ILE A 141 -30.80 9.14 8.80
CA ILE A 141 -29.80 9.29 9.86
C ILE A 141 -30.32 8.69 11.18
N ALA A 142 -29.48 7.94 11.89
CA ALA A 142 -29.83 7.44 13.22
C ALA A 142 -29.88 8.59 14.24
N ASP A 143 -30.81 8.50 15.20
CA ASP A 143 -30.96 9.47 16.28
C ASP A 143 -29.64 9.64 17.05
N ASN A 144 -29.32 10.89 17.40
CA ASN A 144 -28.08 11.31 18.08
C ASN A 144 -26.75 11.14 17.32
N VAL A 145 -26.75 10.79 16.03
CA VAL A 145 -25.51 10.75 15.23
C VAL A 145 -25.38 12.01 14.38
N MET A 146 -24.47 12.91 14.74
CA MET A 146 -24.18 14.11 13.94
C MET A 146 -23.24 13.80 12.77
N PRO A 147 -23.49 14.36 11.57
CA PRO A 147 -22.61 14.21 10.42
C PRO A 147 -21.24 14.82 10.70
N ARG A 148 -20.18 14.15 10.21
CA ARG A 148 -18.81 14.65 10.34
C ARG A 148 -18.37 15.33 9.05
N HIS A 149 -17.64 16.44 9.20
CA HIS A 149 -17.03 17.14 8.09
C HIS A 149 -15.53 17.30 8.31
N ARG A 150 -14.77 17.40 7.23
CA ARG A 150 -13.33 17.68 7.26
C ARG A 150 -12.92 18.42 5.99
N PHE A 151 -12.04 19.40 6.12
CA PHE A 151 -11.34 19.98 4.97
C PHE A 151 -10.18 19.10 4.55
N MET A 152 -10.08 18.86 3.25
CA MET A 152 -9.08 17.99 2.64
C MET A 152 -8.34 18.77 1.56
N SER A 153 -7.02 18.59 1.53
CA SER A 153 -6.17 19.22 0.50
C SER A 153 -6.33 18.51 -0.85
N ALA A 154 -6.01 19.20 -1.94
CA ALA A 154 -6.06 18.61 -3.28
C ALA A 154 -5.07 17.45 -3.48
N TYR A 155 -4.05 17.32 -2.62
CA TYR A 155 -3.04 16.24 -2.68
C TYR A 155 -3.50 14.92 -2.06
N GLU A 156 -4.55 14.93 -1.24
CA GLU A 156 -5.05 13.74 -0.55
C GLU A 156 -5.99 12.90 -1.43
N GLN A 157 -6.64 13.51 -2.43
CA GLN A 157 -7.51 12.78 -3.36
C GLN A 157 -6.70 12.09 -4.47
N LYS A 158 -7.29 11.04 -5.07
CA LYS A 158 -6.68 10.25 -6.16
C LYS A 158 -7.46 10.28 -7.47
N ILE A 159 -8.49 11.12 -7.56
CA ILE A 159 -9.42 11.14 -8.72
C ILE A 159 -8.93 12.12 -9.77
N GLU A 160 -8.72 13.38 -9.40
CA GLU A 160 -8.21 14.41 -10.31
C GLU A 160 -6.74 14.75 -9.96
N PRO A 161 -5.95 15.24 -10.92
CA PRO A 161 -4.61 15.75 -10.63
C PRO A 161 -4.66 16.87 -9.55
N PRO A 162 -3.69 16.90 -8.63
CA PRO A 162 -3.71 17.83 -7.51
C PRO A 162 -3.44 19.27 -7.97
N ASP A 163 -4.36 20.19 -7.64
CA ASP A 163 -4.20 21.64 -7.86
C ASP A 163 -4.39 22.41 -6.55
N ARG A 164 -3.38 23.21 -6.19
CA ARG A 164 -3.32 24.01 -4.95
C ARG A 164 -4.40 25.09 -4.85
N LYS A 165 -5.00 25.50 -5.98
CA LYS A 165 -6.07 26.51 -5.99
C LYS A 165 -7.39 26.00 -5.39
N TRP A 166 -7.50 24.69 -5.18
CA TRP A 166 -8.72 24.05 -4.73
C TRP A 166 -8.54 23.38 -3.36
N GLN A 167 -9.62 23.42 -2.59
CA GLN A 167 -9.80 22.62 -1.40
C GLN A 167 -11.10 21.84 -1.53
N TYR A 168 -11.21 20.77 -0.75
CA TYR A 168 -12.36 19.89 -0.76
C TYR A 168 -12.97 19.81 0.63
N LEU A 169 -14.27 20.02 0.72
CA LEU A 169 -15.05 19.77 1.92
C LEU A 169 -15.58 18.33 1.84
N LEU A 170 -15.09 17.50 2.74
CA LEU A 170 -15.49 16.11 2.90
C LEU A 170 -16.62 16.05 3.91
N LEU A 171 -17.76 15.49 3.51
CA LEU A 171 -18.92 15.25 4.37
C LEU A 171 -19.17 13.75 4.43
N LEU A 172 -19.20 13.21 5.64
CA LEU A 172 -19.39 11.80 5.88
C LEU A 172 -20.45 11.58 6.94
N GLN A 173 -21.47 10.81 6.56
CA GLN A 173 -22.42 10.27 7.49
C GLN A 173 -22.90 8.89 7.05
N SER A 174 -22.76 7.90 7.93
CA SER A 174 -23.31 6.56 7.71
C SER A 174 -24.84 6.62 7.89
N PRO A 175 -25.66 6.01 7.01
CA PRO A 175 -25.33 5.03 5.96
C PRO A 175 -25.10 5.61 4.55
N MET A 176 -25.10 6.93 4.37
CA MET A 176 -25.00 7.55 3.06
C MET A 176 -23.59 7.47 2.46
N LYS A 177 -23.50 7.59 1.13
CA LYS A 177 -22.21 7.74 0.44
C LYS A 177 -21.58 9.07 0.82
N GLN A 178 -20.26 9.05 0.91
CA GLN A 178 -19.46 10.24 1.18
C GLN A 178 -19.65 11.29 0.09
N LEU A 179 -19.80 12.54 0.52
CA LEU A 179 -19.92 13.69 -0.37
C LEU A 179 -18.61 14.50 -0.32
N LEU A 180 -18.15 14.92 -1.49
CA LEU A 180 -16.96 15.75 -1.66
C LEU A 180 -17.36 17.01 -2.43
N LEU A 181 -17.20 18.18 -1.82
CA LEU A 181 -17.52 19.46 -2.42
C LEU A 181 -16.23 20.24 -2.69
N LYS A 182 -15.94 20.49 -3.96
CA LYS A 182 -14.78 21.25 -4.41
C LYS A 182 -15.08 22.74 -4.32
N PHE A 183 -14.20 23.52 -3.70
CA PHE A 183 -14.30 24.97 -3.67
C PHE A 183 -12.92 25.62 -3.86
N GLN A 184 -12.93 26.81 -4.46
CA GLN A 184 -11.72 27.55 -4.74
C GLN A 184 -11.25 28.27 -3.47
N VAL A 185 -9.95 28.16 -3.19
CA VAL A 185 -9.34 28.90 -2.09
C VAL A 185 -9.05 30.32 -2.57
N VAL A 186 -9.71 31.29 -1.96
CA VAL A 186 -9.37 32.70 -2.10
C VAL A 186 -8.31 32.99 -1.05
N LYS A 187 -7.12 33.41 -1.49
CA LYS A 187 -6.06 33.91 -0.60
C LYS A 187 -6.28 35.39 -0.31
#